data_AF-A0A3R8PEW0-F1
#
_entry.id   AF-A0A3R8PEW0-F1
#
_cell.length_a   1.000
_cell.length_b   1.000
_cell.length_c   1.000
_cell.angle_alpha   90.00
_cell.angle_beta   90.00
_cell.angle_gamma   90.00
#
_symmetry.space_group_name_H-M   'P 1'
#
loop_
_entity.id
_entity.type
_entity.pdbx_description
1 polymer ?
#
loop_
_entity_poly.entity_id
_entity_poly.type
_entity_poly.pdbx_seq_one_letter_code
_entity_poly.pdbx_strand_id
1 'polypeptide(L)'
;MSDAYPQPRRRRSRWWIPAIAVVVVIAVAAAMVWLSSRGHKDGETSAPQASQQTSTPASQPGMATTGGGGNVTSDFWGRRVVVPSNPDGDVLEQHPVDPANACDKSSYARVPGDLQAQRTHTMSTLWSSTDGPTGITESIPSGYSHTPQGAALAGWNYFSLFNVGGEIGYSSARNFFGFSEEEKRELESIPGGPDKEITRDRTKMVAPAAVKYLSCHDDQVVVQYFLPVPDMNTGEADRPRYALLQLPVKWVGGHWELNMDKNTNTGGNMVDSIDGEAVQWDY
;
A
#
# COMPACT_ATOMS: atom_id res chain seq x y z
N MET A 1 -30.12 68.36 -16.23
CA MET A 1 -30.26 66.98 -16.76
C MET A 1 -28.94 66.29 -16.52
N SER A 2 -28.97 65.24 -15.71
CA SER A 2 -27.86 64.74 -14.91
C SER A 2 -27.02 63.69 -15.65
N ASP A 3 -25.70 63.80 -15.48
CA ASP A 3 -24.68 62.87 -15.95
C ASP A 3 -24.77 61.50 -15.24
N ALA A 4 -24.66 60.42 -16.01
CA ALA A 4 -24.66 59.05 -15.53
C ALA A 4 -23.22 58.55 -15.29
N TYR A 5 -22.94 58.14 -14.06
CA TYR A 5 -21.71 57.46 -13.64
C TYR A 5 -21.55 56.06 -14.29
N PRO A 6 -20.34 55.66 -14.71
CA PRO A 6 -20.06 54.29 -15.10
C PRO A 6 -19.87 53.38 -13.87
N GLN A 7 -20.55 52.24 -13.86
CA GLN A 7 -20.45 51.19 -12.83
C GLN A 7 -19.14 50.39 -12.96
N PRO A 8 -18.49 49.98 -11.85
CA PRO A 8 -17.25 49.22 -11.89
C PRO A 8 -17.48 47.76 -12.31
N ARG A 9 -16.75 47.31 -13.35
CA ARG A 9 -16.60 45.89 -13.69
C ARG A 9 -15.92 45.15 -12.53
N ARG A 10 -16.69 44.37 -11.76
CA ARG A 10 -16.15 43.35 -10.86
C ARG A 10 -15.34 42.33 -11.68
N ARG A 11 -14.01 42.45 -11.64
CA ARG A 11 -13.09 41.34 -11.96
C ARG A 11 -13.43 40.17 -11.03
N ARG A 12 -14.05 39.12 -11.56
CA ARG A 12 -14.13 37.82 -10.85
C ARG A 12 -12.72 37.23 -10.85
N SER A 13 -12.07 37.26 -9.69
CA SER A 13 -10.77 36.64 -9.46
C SER A 13 -10.87 35.12 -9.59
N ARG A 14 -9.99 34.54 -10.41
CA ARG A 14 -9.63 33.12 -10.41
C ARG A 14 -8.95 32.81 -9.08
N TRP A 15 -9.67 32.19 -8.14
CA TRP A 15 -9.11 31.81 -6.83
C TRP A 15 -9.71 30.48 -6.32
N TRP A 16 -9.91 29.53 -7.22
CA TRP A 16 -10.72 28.32 -6.94
C TRP A 16 -9.92 27.02 -7.14
N ILE A 17 -8.62 27.12 -7.47
CA ILE A 17 -7.75 25.95 -7.68
C ILE A 17 -7.19 25.32 -6.38
N PRO A 18 -6.96 26.03 -5.24
CA PRO A 18 -6.39 25.38 -4.05
C PRO A 18 -7.39 24.54 -3.24
N ALA A 19 -8.68 24.54 -3.59
CA ALA A 19 -9.70 23.81 -2.84
C ALA A 19 -9.84 22.32 -3.26
N ILE A 20 -9.26 21.91 -4.39
CA ILE A 20 -9.40 20.54 -4.90
C ILE A 20 -8.29 19.63 -4.38
N ALA A 21 -7.04 20.11 -4.36
CA ALA A 21 -5.85 19.38 -3.89
C ALA A 21 -5.93 19.05 -2.37
N VAL A 22 -6.28 20.05 -1.55
CA VAL A 22 -6.53 19.90 -0.11
C VAL A 22 -7.55 18.79 0.18
N VAL A 23 -8.56 18.59 -0.67
CA VAL A 23 -9.59 17.56 -0.46
C VAL A 23 -9.08 16.16 -0.80
N VAL A 24 -8.16 15.98 -1.75
CA VAL A 24 -7.57 14.67 -2.07
C VAL A 24 -6.70 14.17 -0.92
N VAL A 25 -5.81 15.02 -0.42
CA VAL A 25 -4.92 14.71 0.71
C VAL A 25 -5.74 14.46 1.99
N ILE A 26 -6.76 15.30 2.26
CA ILE A 26 -7.69 15.08 3.37
C ILE A 26 -8.53 13.81 3.17
N ALA A 27 -8.91 13.45 1.94
CA ALA A 27 -9.69 12.24 1.68
C ALA A 27 -8.85 10.96 1.90
N VAL A 28 -7.57 10.97 1.53
CA VAL A 28 -6.64 9.87 1.85
C VAL A 28 -6.47 9.77 3.38
N ALA A 29 -6.33 10.90 4.07
CA ALA A 29 -6.31 10.95 5.54
C ALA A 29 -7.65 10.50 6.18
N ALA A 30 -8.79 10.84 5.59
CA ALA A 30 -10.12 10.46 6.08
C ALA A 30 -10.43 8.99 5.80
N ALA A 31 -9.98 8.43 4.68
CA ALA A 31 -10.03 7.00 4.39
C ALA A 31 -9.17 6.22 5.39
N MET A 32 -7.98 6.75 5.75
CA MET A 32 -7.17 6.22 6.85
C MET A 32 -7.92 6.24 8.18
N VAL A 33 -8.61 7.33 8.53
CA VAL A 33 -9.41 7.41 9.76
C VAL A 33 -10.61 6.45 9.72
N TRP A 34 -11.32 6.34 8.60
CA TRP A 34 -12.54 5.53 8.48
C TRP A 34 -12.28 4.02 8.46
N LEU A 35 -11.17 3.57 7.84
CA LEU A 35 -10.74 2.17 7.95
C LEU A 35 -10.27 1.83 9.37
N SER A 36 -9.80 2.83 10.13
CA SER A 36 -9.26 2.65 11.47
C SER A 36 -10.26 2.87 12.61
N SER A 37 -11.31 3.67 12.39
CA SER A 37 -12.29 4.04 13.43
C SER A 37 -13.41 3.02 13.59
N ARG A 38 -13.44 1.97 12.76
CA ARG A 38 -14.33 0.82 12.98
C ARG A 38 -13.94 -0.05 14.19
N GLY A 39 -12.86 0.26 14.90
CA GLY A 39 -12.34 -0.57 16.00
C GLY A 39 -12.15 0.11 17.37
N HIS A 40 -12.64 1.34 17.61
CA HIS A 40 -12.53 1.95 18.94
C HIS A 40 -13.82 2.68 19.33
N LYS A 41 -14.61 2.05 20.20
CA LYS A 41 -15.39 2.78 21.19
C LYS A 41 -14.55 2.83 22.46
N ASP A 42 -14.38 4.03 22.98
CA ASP A 42 -13.53 4.35 24.10
C ASP A 42 -13.83 3.48 25.33
N GLY A 43 -12.75 2.99 25.93
CA GLY A 43 -12.77 2.28 27.20
C GLY A 43 -11.45 2.54 27.92
N GLU A 44 -11.29 3.76 28.44
CA GLU A 44 -10.30 4.03 29.49
C GLU A 44 -10.55 3.06 30.65
N THR A 45 -9.62 2.15 30.88
CA THR A 45 -9.46 1.50 32.18
C THR A 45 -7.98 1.20 32.39
N SER A 46 -7.34 2.05 33.20
CA SER A 46 -6.02 1.80 33.76
C SER A 46 -6.04 0.54 34.62
N ALA A 47 -5.11 -0.39 34.38
CA ALA A 47 -4.73 -1.43 35.33
C ALA A 47 -3.23 -1.80 35.16
N PRO A 48 -2.57 -2.28 36.23
CA PRO A 48 -1.18 -1.91 36.54
C PRO A 48 -0.08 -2.81 35.93
N GLN A 49 1.13 -2.24 35.88
CA GLN A 49 2.40 -2.90 35.58
C GLN A 49 2.60 -4.18 36.39
N ALA A 50 2.88 -5.29 35.69
CA ALA A 50 3.57 -6.45 36.25
C ALA A 50 4.81 -6.74 35.41
N SER A 51 5.97 -6.60 36.06
CA SER A 51 7.29 -6.97 35.56
C SER A 51 7.43 -8.49 35.49
N GLN A 52 7.87 -9.03 34.35
CA GLN A 52 8.40 -10.39 34.28
C GLN A 52 9.68 -10.46 33.46
N GLN A 53 10.63 -11.19 34.04
CA GLN A 53 12.04 -11.29 33.70
C GLN A 53 12.30 -12.23 32.52
N THR A 54 13.44 -11.94 31.90
CA THR A 54 14.21 -12.66 30.88
C THR A 54 14.27 -14.18 31.07
N SER A 55 14.13 -14.93 29.97
CA SER A 55 14.92 -16.14 29.74
C SER A 55 15.15 -16.36 28.24
N THR A 56 16.41 -16.36 27.85
CA THR A 56 16.92 -16.65 26.51
C THR A 56 17.32 -18.12 26.43
N PRO A 57 16.91 -18.90 25.42
CA PRO A 57 17.60 -20.12 25.05
C PRO A 57 18.45 -19.94 23.79
N ALA A 58 19.59 -20.61 23.80
CA ALA A 58 20.74 -20.47 22.91
C ALA A 58 20.51 -20.91 21.45
N SER A 59 21.26 -20.26 20.55
CA SER A 59 21.40 -20.59 19.14
C SER A 59 22.18 -21.89 18.92
N GLN A 60 21.70 -22.75 18.00
CA GLN A 60 22.51 -23.78 17.35
C GLN A 60 22.63 -23.47 15.85
N PRO A 61 23.84 -23.57 15.25
CA PRO A 61 24.05 -23.28 13.83
C PRO A 61 23.77 -24.52 12.97
N GLY A 62 22.89 -24.38 11.96
CA GLY A 62 22.53 -25.45 11.04
C GLY A 62 22.32 -24.96 9.61
N MET A 63 23.30 -25.27 8.75
CA MET A 63 23.27 -25.38 7.28
C MET A 63 22.58 -24.29 6.44
N ALA A 64 23.41 -23.46 5.82
CA ALA A 64 23.05 -22.66 4.65
C ALA A 64 22.63 -23.58 3.48
N THR A 65 21.44 -23.32 2.92
CA THR A 65 21.03 -23.78 1.59
C THR A 65 20.62 -22.56 0.77
N THR A 66 21.02 -22.58 -0.50
CA THR A 66 20.95 -21.50 -1.48
C THR A 66 19.51 -21.15 -1.86
N GLY A 67 19.15 -19.88 -1.64
CA GLY A 67 17.86 -19.26 -2.02
C GLY A 67 17.27 -18.44 -0.87
N GLY A 68 17.59 -17.13 -0.79
CA GLY A 68 16.96 -16.19 0.15
C GLY A 68 17.23 -16.49 1.64
N GLY A 69 18.47 -16.32 2.08
CA GLY A 69 18.92 -16.56 3.46
C GLY A 69 18.50 -15.49 4.48
N GLY A 70 17.23 -15.08 4.48
CA GLY A 70 16.65 -14.24 5.52
C GLY A 70 16.07 -15.08 6.68
N ASN A 71 16.04 -14.52 7.89
CA ASN A 71 15.26 -15.13 8.97
C ASN A 71 13.78 -15.19 8.53
N VAL A 72 13.09 -16.28 8.81
CA VAL A 72 11.68 -16.44 8.42
C VAL A 72 10.81 -16.28 9.64
N THR A 73 9.69 -15.57 9.47
CA THR A 73 8.63 -15.44 10.47
C THR A 73 7.27 -15.72 9.82
N SER A 74 6.20 -15.58 10.60
CA SER A 74 4.83 -15.67 10.12
C SER A 74 4.09 -14.35 10.25
N ASP A 75 3.15 -14.10 9.34
CA ASP A 75 2.14 -13.06 9.53
C ASP A 75 1.05 -13.50 10.52
N PHE A 76 0.07 -12.63 10.76
CA PHE A 76 -1.05 -12.91 11.67
C PHE A 76 -1.83 -14.18 11.31
N TRP A 77 -1.83 -14.59 10.05
CA TRP A 77 -2.53 -15.76 9.53
C TRP A 77 -1.63 -16.99 9.39
N GLY A 78 -0.39 -16.93 9.89
CA GLY A 78 0.56 -18.04 9.80
C GLY A 78 1.27 -18.14 8.45
N ARG A 79 1.02 -17.22 7.50
CA ARG A 79 1.69 -17.25 6.19
C ARG A 79 3.15 -16.83 6.33
N ARG A 80 3.99 -17.34 5.43
CA ARG A 80 5.43 -17.11 5.48
C ARG A 80 5.74 -15.65 5.18
N VAL A 81 6.63 -15.06 5.99
CA VAL A 81 7.19 -13.73 5.77
C VAL A 81 8.69 -13.79 5.97
N VAL A 82 9.45 -13.35 4.98
CA VAL A 82 10.90 -13.22 5.08
C VAL A 82 11.23 -11.93 5.85
N VAL A 83 12.16 -12.01 6.79
CA VAL A 83 12.78 -10.85 7.42
C VAL A 83 14.01 -10.50 6.57
N PRO A 84 13.96 -9.40 5.80
CA PRO A 84 15.04 -9.02 4.92
C PRO A 84 16.28 -8.57 5.71
N SER A 85 17.43 -8.68 5.06
CA SER A 85 18.70 -8.19 5.59
C SER A 85 18.77 -6.66 5.61
N ASN A 86 18.11 -6.02 4.65
CA ASN A 86 17.90 -4.57 4.59
C ASN A 86 16.47 -4.22 5.08
N PRO A 87 16.28 -3.26 6.00
CA PRO A 87 14.94 -2.81 6.42
C PRO A 87 14.03 -2.33 5.27
N ASP A 88 14.63 -1.86 4.16
CA ASP A 88 13.93 -1.45 2.94
C ASP A 88 13.52 -2.64 2.04
N GLY A 89 14.02 -3.84 2.34
CA GLY A 89 13.81 -5.08 1.62
C GLY A 89 15.00 -5.56 0.82
N ASP A 90 14.99 -6.85 0.49
CA ASP A 90 16.00 -7.52 -0.32
C ASP A 90 15.42 -7.77 -1.72
N VAL A 91 15.95 -7.04 -2.72
CA VAL A 91 15.59 -7.23 -4.15
C VAL A 91 15.92 -8.66 -4.59
N LEU A 92 14.97 -9.30 -5.27
CA LEU A 92 15.17 -10.61 -5.87
C LEU A 92 15.85 -10.52 -7.23
N GLU A 93 16.64 -11.54 -7.58
CA GLU A 93 17.15 -11.69 -8.94
C GLU A 93 15.99 -11.72 -9.93
N GLN A 94 16.05 -10.86 -10.95
CA GLN A 94 14.95 -10.71 -11.91
C GLN A 94 15.12 -11.63 -13.12
N HIS A 95 14.02 -12.20 -13.55
CA HIS A 95 13.84 -13.03 -14.72
C HIS A 95 12.97 -12.27 -15.73
N PRO A 96 13.38 -12.20 -17.02
CA PRO A 96 12.63 -11.46 -18.01
C PRO A 96 11.18 -11.95 -18.13
N VAL A 97 10.26 -11.00 -18.17
CA VAL A 97 8.85 -11.21 -18.54
C VAL A 97 8.62 -10.54 -19.88
N ASP A 98 7.89 -11.20 -20.78
CA ASP A 98 7.44 -10.57 -22.01
C ASP A 98 6.25 -9.65 -21.71
N PRO A 99 6.37 -8.31 -21.86
CA PRO A 99 5.26 -7.40 -21.66
C PRO A 99 4.27 -7.42 -22.83
N ALA A 100 4.59 -8.10 -23.94
CA ALA A 100 3.70 -8.20 -25.09
C ALA A 100 2.37 -8.83 -24.67
N ASN A 101 1.28 -8.11 -24.93
CA ASN A 101 -0.08 -8.51 -24.56
C ASN A 101 -0.25 -8.80 -23.05
N ALA A 102 0.47 -8.09 -22.18
CA ALA A 102 0.33 -8.24 -20.73
C ALA A 102 -1.11 -7.98 -20.26
N CYS A 103 -1.87 -7.15 -20.98
CA CYS A 103 -3.29 -6.90 -20.73
C CYS A 103 -4.27 -7.94 -21.34
N ASP A 104 -3.78 -9.03 -21.96
CA ASP A 104 -4.64 -10.13 -22.35
C ASP A 104 -5.23 -10.80 -21.11
N LYS A 105 -6.53 -11.07 -21.11
CA LYS A 105 -7.22 -11.67 -19.96
C LYS A 105 -6.63 -13.02 -19.55
N SER A 106 -6.07 -13.78 -20.48
CA SER A 106 -5.36 -15.04 -20.18
C SER A 106 -4.11 -14.82 -19.33
N SER A 107 -3.48 -13.66 -19.44
CA SER A 107 -2.28 -13.26 -18.69
C SER A 107 -2.60 -12.84 -17.25
N TYR A 108 -3.86 -12.53 -16.95
CA TYR A 108 -4.29 -12.09 -15.62
C TYR A 108 -4.16 -13.20 -14.58
N ALA A 109 -4.38 -14.46 -14.97
CA ALA A 109 -4.35 -15.60 -14.08
C ALA A 109 -2.94 -15.97 -13.55
N ARG A 110 -1.88 -15.33 -14.08
CA ARG A 110 -0.51 -15.63 -13.71
C ARG A 110 -0.14 -15.04 -12.36
N VAL A 111 0.38 -15.90 -11.48
CA VAL A 111 1.07 -15.50 -10.24
C VAL A 111 2.51 -15.05 -10.58
N PRO A 112 3.00 -13.93 -10.01
CA PRO A 112 4.41 -13.53 -10.16
C PRO A 112 5.37 -14.65 -9.72
N GLY A 113 6.49 -14.82 -10.42
CA GLY A 113 7.52 -15.82 -10.08
C GLY A 113 8.18 -15.52 -8.74
N ASP A 114 8.48 -16.56 -7.98
CA ASP A 114 9.04 -16.50 -6.62
C ASP A 114 8.41 -15.41 -5.74
N LEU A 115 7.08 -15.29 -5.82
CA LEU A 115 6.33 -14.34 -5.02
C LEU A 115 6.60 -14.61 -3.54
N GLN A 116 7.03 -13.59 -2.81
CA GLN A 116 7.28 -13.67 -1.38
C GLN A 116 6.86 -12.39 -0.66
N ALA A 117 6.40 -12.53 0.58
CA ALA A 117 6.25 -11.40 1.48
C ALA A 117 7.56 -11.13 2.23
N GLN A 118 7.94 -9.86 2.35
CA GLN A 118 9.03 -9.41 3.23
C GLN A 118 8.52 -8.43 4.28
N ARG A 119 9.11 -8.47 5.47
CA ARG A 119 8.83 -7.50 6.54
C ARG A 119 9.70 -6.25 6.35
N THR A 120 9.15 -5.21 5.73
CA THR A 120 9.82 -3.92 5.50
C THR A 120 9.13 -2.82 6.28
N HIS A 121 9.87 -2.04 7.08
CA HIS A 121 9.32 -0.93 7.88
C HIS A 121 8.04 -1.29 8.66
N THR A 122 8.01 -2.47 9.29
CA THR A 122 6.86 -3.07 10.02
C THR A 122 5.71 -3.63 9.17
N MET A 123 5.65 -3.32 7.88
CA MET A 123 4.62 -3.79 6.94
C MET A 123 5.07 -5.04 6.17
N SER A 124 4.10 -5.79 5.64
CA SER A 124 4.37 -6.90 4.71
C SER A 124 4.33 -6.39 3.27
N THR A 125 5.48 -6.17 2.65
CA THR A 125 5.61 -5.86 1.22
C THR A 125 5.78 -7.13 0.40
N LEU A 126 5.49 -7.06 -0.89
CA LEU A 126 5.53 -8.20 -1.81
C LEU A 126 6.65 -8.04 -2.84
N TRP A 127 7.37 -9.13 -3.08
CA TRP A 127 8.55 -9.21 -3.90
C TRP A 127 8.44 -10.40 -4.83
N SER A 128 8.98 -10.30 -6.03
CA SER A 128 8.91 -11.35 -7.05
C SER A 128 10.17 -11.33 -7.91
N SER A 129 10.58 -12.48 -8.42
CA SER A 129 11.67 -12.63 -9.38
C SER A 129 11.25 -12.30 -10.82
N THR A 130 9.99 -12.00 -11.12
CA THR A 130 9.56 -11.70 -12.49
C THR A 130 9.00 -10.29 -12.63
N ASP A 131 8.13 -9.89 -11.70
CA ASP A 131 7.39 -8.62 -11.78
C ASP A 131 7.73 -7.67 -10.65
N GLY A 132 8.61 -8.11 -9.76
CA GLY A 132 8.98 -7.39 -8.55
C GLY A 132 9.87 -6.18 -8.82
N PRO A 133 10.24 -5.46 -7.75
CA PRO A 133 11.11 -4.31 -7.86
C PRO A 133 12.51 -4.74 -8.27
N THR A 134 13.16 -3.96 -9.15
CA THR A 134 14.57 -4.12 -9.51
C THR A 134 15.50 -3.29 -8.62
N GLY A 135 14.94 -2.42 -7.77
CA GLY A 135 15.70 -1.47 -6.95
C GLY A 135 14.85 -0.82 -5.86
N ILE A 136 15.43 0.19 -5.22
CA ILE A 136 14.82 0.97 -4.14
C ILE A 136 15.08 2.45 -4.42
N THR A 137 14.05 3.29 -4.29
CA THR A 137 14.11 4.74 -4.39
C THR A 137 13.65 5.32 -3.07
N GLU A 138 14.55 5.98 -2.33
CA GLU A 138 14.23 6.60 -1.03
C GLU A 138 13.53 5.64 -0.06
N SER A 139 14.08 4.43 0.13
CA SER A 139 13.52 3.37 0.98
C SER A 139 12.18 2.78 0.51
N ILE A 140 11.74 3.10 -0.71
CA ILE A 140 10.56 2.52 -1.35
C ILE A 140 10.98 1.62 -2.51
N PRO A 141 10.53 0.35 -2.57
CA PRO A 141 10.90 -0.54 -3.67
C PRO A 141 10.34 -0.03 -5.00
N SER A 142 11.16 -0.05 -6.05
CA SER A 142 10.89 0.57 -7.35
C SER A 142 11.44 -0.24 -8.52
N GLY A 143 11.09 0.16 -9.75
CA GLY A 143 11.54 -0.52 -10.97
C GLY A 143 10.77 -1.81 -11.31
N TYR A 144 9.49 -1.88 -10.92
CA TYR A 144 8.63 -3.01 -11.28
C TYR A 144 8.43 -3.13 -12.80
N SER A 145 8.18 -4.36 -13.24
CA SER A 145 7.87 -4.64 -14.64
C SER A 145 6.62 -3.91 -15.15
N HIS A 146 6.59 -3.59 -16.44
CA HIS A 146 5.42 -2.97 -17.11
C HIS A 146 4.35 -4.02 -17.45
N THR A 147 3.80 -4.66 -16.40
CA THR A 147 2.77 -5.70 -16.49
C THR A 147 1.67 -5.45 -15.45
N PRO A 148 0.47 -6.10 -15.56
CA PRO A 148 -0.55 -6.02 -14.52
C PRO A 148 -0.04 -6.51 -13.16
N GLN A 149 0.76 -7.57 -13.15
CA GLN A 149 1.38 -8.10 -11.96
C GLN A 149 2.35 -7.09 -11.34
N GLY A 150 3.18 -6.44 -12.16
CA GLY A 150 4.06 -5.36 -11.71
C GLY A 150 3.27 -4.19 -11.11
N ALA A 151 2.16 -3.81 -11.74
CA ALA A 151 1.26 -2.79 -11.22
C ALA A 151 0.65 -3.19 -9.86
N ALA A 152 0.27 -4.46 -9.69
CA ALA A 152 -0.29 -4.97 -8.44
C ALA A 152 0.74 -5.02 -7.31
N LEU A 153 1.98 -5.44 -7.60
CA LEU A 153 3.06 -5.42 -6.61
C LEU A 153 3.42 -3.99 -6.21
N ALA A 154 3.55 -3.10 -7.20
CA ALA A 154 3.82 -1.68 -6.99
C ALA A 154 2.72 -1.03 -6.15
N GLY A 155 1.46 -1.18 -6.55
CA GLY A 155 0.30 -0.59 -5.87
C GLY A 155 0.20 -1.04 -4.41
N TRP A 156 0.37 -2.34 -4.12
CA TRP A 156 0.37 -2.84 -2.75
C TRP A 156 1.52 -2.28 -1.92
N ASN A 157 2.74 -2.27 -2.46
CA ASN A 157 3.93 -1.82 -1.72
C ASN A 157 3.87 -0.33 -1.43
N TYR A 158 3.51 0.50 -2.41
CA TYR A 158 3.36 1.94 -2.22
C TYR A 158 2.26 2.25 -1.19
N PHE A 159 1.11 1.59 -1.29
CA PHE A 159 0.02 1.76 -0.34
C PHE A 159 0.41 1.30 1.08
N SER A 160 1.11 0.18 1.20
CA SER A 160 1.55 -0.37 2.48
C SER A 160 2.56 0.55 3.17
N LEU A 161 3.59 0.99 2.44
CA LEU A 161 4.63 1.86 2.97
C LEU A 161 4.09 3.26 3.26
N PHE A 162 3.12 3.74 2.47
CA PHE A 162 2.35 4.94 2.83
C PHE A 162 1.73 4.84 4.22
N ASN A 163 1.17 3.67 4.57
CA ASN A 163 0.52 3.42 5.86
C ASN A 163 1.48 3.27 7.06
N VAL A 164 2.79 3.12 6.82
CA VAL A 164 3.81 3.22 7.87
C VAL A 164 3.78 4.62 8.49
N GLY A 165 3.56 5.64 7.66
CA GLY A 165 3.65 7.04 8.08
C GLY A 165 5.10 7.49 8.25
N GLY A 166 5.29 8.67 8.85
CA GLY A 166 6.60 9.30 8.97
C GLY A 166 7.30 9.47 7.62
N GLU A 167 8.63 9.37 7.61
CA GLU A 167 9.48 9.54 6.44
C GLU A 167 9.18 8.51 5.35
N ILE A 168 8.94 7.26 5.73
CA ILE A 168 8.60 6.17 4.80
C ILE A 168 7.26 6.45 4.11
N GLY A 169 6.25 6.84 4.88
CA GLY A 169 4.95 7.16 4.31
C GLY A 169 5.01 8.38 3.39
N TYR A 170 5.77 9.40 3.80
CA TYR A 170 6.02 10.59 3.00
C TYR A 170 6.73 10.26 1.70
N SER A 171 7.82 9.48 1.73
CA SER A 171 8.57 9.11 0.53
C SER A 171 7.71 8.31 -0.45
N SER A 172 6.90 7.35 0.06
CA SER A 172 5.96 6.61 -0.78
C SER A 172 5.00 7.54 -1.52
N ALA A 173 4.37 8.48 -0.80
CA ALA A 173 3.45 9.44 -1.37
C ALA A 173 4.12 10.39 -2.37
N ARG A 174 5.24 11.01 -1.97
CA ARG A 174 5.97 11.98 -2.79
C ARG A 174 6.41 11.38 -4.13
N ASN A 175 6.89 10.14 -4.11
CA ASN A 175 7.52 9.54 -5.29
C ASN A 175 6.55 8.72 -6.15
N PHE A 176 5.47 8.17 -5.56
CA PHE A 176 4.67 7.15 -6.25
C PHE A 176 3.15 7.35 -6.19
N PHE A 177 2.64 8.52 -5.77
CA PHE A 177 1.19 8.81 -5.78
C PHE A 177 0.76 9.75 -6.91
N GLY A 178 1.61 9.97 -7.91
CA GLY A 178 1.29 10.80 -9.08
C GLY A 178 0.95 12.25 -8.74
N PHE A 179 1.42 12.73 -7.59
CA PHE A 179 1.17 14.08 -7.10
C PHE A 179 1.84 15.14 -7.98
N SER A 180 1.14 16.25 -8.20
CA SER A 180 1.73 17.44 -8.81
C SER A 180 2.80 18.06 -7.90
N GLU A 181 3.64 18.92 -8.44
CA GLU A 181 4.64 19.64 -7.63
C GLU A 181 3.99 20.53 -6.57
N GLU A 182 2.79 21.06 -6.84
CA GLU A 182 1.99 21.75 -5.83
C GLU A 182 1.52 20.81 -4.73
N GLU A 183 0.99 19.63 -5.07
CA GLU A 183 0.53 18.63 -4.08
C GLU A 183 1.69 18.11 -3.22
N LYS A 184 2.88 17.91 -3.80
CA LYS A 184 4.10 17.56 -3.05
C LYS A 184 4.50 18.65 -2.06
N ARG A 185 4.46 19.93 -2.46
CA ARG A 185 4.72 21.07 -1.55
C ARG A 185 3.68 21.17 -0.44
N GLU A 186 2.42 20.88 -0.74
CA GLU A 186 1.38 20.82 0.27
C GLU A 186 1.62 19.67 1.26
N LEU A 187 2.04 18.49 0.77
CA LEU A 187 2.41 17.34 1.61
C LEU A 187 3.54 17.68 2.59
N GLU A 188 4.56 18.43 2.15
CA GLU A 188 5.66 18.94 3.01
C GLU A 188 5.17 19.91 4.10
N SER A 189 4.04 20.57 3.89
CA SER A 189 3.49 21.57 4.80
C SER A 189 2.56 21.01 5.88
N ILE A 190 2.23 19.71 5.84
CA ILE A 190 1.29 19.08 6.78
C ILE A 190 1.90 19.04 8.19
N PRO A 191 1.28 19.67 9.21
CA PRO A 191 1.76 19.63 10.58
C PRO A 191 1.73 18.20 11.14
N GLY A 192 2.90 17.68 11.52
CA GLY A 192 3.08 16.26 11.84
C GLY A 192 3.48 15.39 10.65
N GLY A 193 4.10 15.99 9.63
CA GLY A 193 4.70 15.35 8.45
C GLY A 193 5.81 14.32 8.76
N PRO A 194 6.79 14.09 7.85
CA PRO A 194 7.68 12.92 7.85
C PRO A 194 8.39 12.61 9.19
N ASP A 195 8.53 13.61 10.05
CA ASP A 195 9.27 13.50 11.31
C ASP A 195 8.47 12.94 12.50
N LYS A 196 7.16 12.68 12.36
CA LYS A 196 6.38 12.02 13.43
C LYS A 196 6.34 10.51 13.24
N GLU A 197 7.03 9.81 14.12
CA GLU A 197 6.90 8.37 14.28
C GLU A 197 5.45 8.05 14.68
N ILE A 198 4.71 7.42 13.77
CA ILE A 198 3.35 6.95 14.05
C ILE A 198 3.49 5.59 14.71
N THR A 199 3.49 5.55 16.04
CA THR A 199 3.45 4.29 16.81
C THR A 199 2.06 3.66 16.69
N ARG A 200 1.84 2.93 15.59
CA ARG A 200 0.63 2.13 15.39
C ARG A 200 1.00 0.67 15.23
N ASP A 201 0.32 -0.21 15.95
CA ASP A 201 0.45 -1.64 15.74
C ASP A 201 -0.11 -2.00 14.35
N ARG A 202 0.80 -2.30 13.42
CA ARG A 202 0.50 -2.73 12.05
C ARG A 202 0.74 -4.22 11.85
N THR A 203 1.03 -4.99 12.90
CA THR A 203 1.34 -6.42 12.79
C THR A 203 0.18 -7.26 12.23
N LYS A 204 -1.05 -6.76 12.35
CA LYS A 204 -2.26 -7.36 11.78
C LYS A 204 -2.59 -6.89 10.37
N MET A 205 -1.89 -5.89 9.84
CA MET A 205 -1.97 -5.52 8.42
C MET A 205 -1.03 -6.44 7.64
N VAL A 206 -1.65 -7.41 6.97
CA VAL A 206 -0.94 -8.42 6.21
C VAL A 206 -1.07 -8.15 4.71
N ALA A 207 -0.17 -8.76 3.93
CA ALA A 207 -0.26 -8.72 2.47
C ALA A 207 -1.56 -9.39 1.94
N PRO A 208 -2.03 -9.01 0.74
CA PRO A 208 -3.25 -9.55 0.15
C PRO A 208 -3.19 -11.07 -0.02
N ALA A 209 -4.32 -11.74 0.13
CA ALA A 209 -4.45 -13.18 -0.17
C ALA A 209 -4.74 -13.46 -1.64
N ALA A 210 -5.31 -12.48 -2.34
CA ALA A 210 -5.61 -12.58 -3.77
C ALA A 210 -5.68 -11.20 -4.41
N VAL A 211 -5.57 -11.18 -5.74
CA VAL A 211 -5.79 -10.00 -6.58
C VAL A 211 -6.77 -10.29 -7.71
N LYS A 212 -7.52 -9.27 -8.10
CA LYS A 212 -8.36 -9.27 -9.30
C LYS A 212 -8.10 -8.00 -10.10
N TYR A 213 -7.87 -8.16 -11.39
CA TYR A 213 -7.69 -7.02 -12.31
C TYR A 213 -9.05 -6.59 -12.84
N LEU A 214 -9.52 -5.42 -12.41
CA LEU A 214 -10.82 -4.89 -12.82
C LEU A 214 -10.77 -4.26 -14.21
N SER A 215 -9.63 -3.65 -14.55
CA SER A 215 -9.29 -3.19 -15.88
C SER A 215 -7.77 -3.23 -16.08
N CYS A 216 -7.36 -3.37 -17.34
CA CYS A 216 -5.97 -3.26 -17.76
C CYS A 216 -5.90 -2.53 -19.09
N HIS A 217 -5.06 -1.52 -19.10
CA HIS A 217 -4.59 -0.80 -20.26
C HIS A 217 -3.09 -0.62 -20.11
N ASP A 218 -2.39 -0.38 -21.21
CA ASP A 218 -0.93 -0.19 -21.20
C ASP A 218 -0.50 0.95 -20.26
N ASP A 219 -1.32 1.98 -20.06
CA ASP A 219 -1.03 3.12 -19.21
C ASP A 219 -1.67 3.05 -17.81
N GLN A 220 -2.57 2.10 -17.57
CA GLN A 220 -3.29 2.01 -16.30
C GLN A 220 -3.85 0.60 -16.03
N VAL A 221 -3.68 0.15 -14.79
CA VAL A 221 -4.29 -1.07 -14.26
C VAL A 221 -5.09 -0.72 -13.02
N VAL A 222 -6.31 -1.26 -12.90
CA VAL A 222 -7.10 -1.16 -11.67
C VAL A 222 -7.09 -2.52 -10.98
N VAL A 223 -6.46 -2.56 -9.81
CA VAL A 223 -6.27 -3.79 -9.03
C VAL A 223 -7.19 -3.79 -7.83
N GLN A 224 -7.93 -4.88 -7.65
CA GLN A 224 -8.66 -5.18 -6.43
C GLN A 224 -7.88 -6.21 -5.60
N TYR A 225 -7.59 -5.85 -4.36
CA TYR A 225 -6.91 -6.71 -3.39
C TYR A 225 -7.92 -7.29 -2.40
N PHE A 226 -7.73 -8.56 -2.07
CA PHE A 226 -8.49 -9.27 -1.06
C PHE A 226 -7.66 -9.36 0.22
N LEU A 227 -7.93 -8.47 1.18
CA LEU A 227 -7.16 -8.38 2.42
C LEU A 227 -7.83 -9.23 3.51
N PRO A 228 -7.20 -10.32 3.97
CA PRO A 228 -7.80 -11.15 5.01
C PRO A 228 -7.83 -10.38 6.34
N VAL A 229 -9.02 -10.27 6.92
CA VAL A 229 -9.27 -9.59 8.20
C VAL A 229 -9.93 -10.56 9.18
N PRO A 230 -9.52 -10.56 10.47
CA PRO A 230 -10.20 -11.34 11.49
C PRO A 230 -11.63 -10.84 11.65
N ASP A 231 -12.49 -11.64 12.27
CA ASP A 231 -13.79 -11.14 12.63
C ASP A 231 -13.64 -10.01 13.66
N MET A 232 -14.09 -8.81 13.27
CA MET A 232 -13.91 -7.61 14.09
C MET A 232 -14.80 -7.56 15.33
N ASN A 233 -15.83 -8.42 15.41
CA ASN A 233 -16.74 -8.50 16.56
C ASN A 233 -16.31 -9.60 17.54
N THR A 234 -15.87 -10.75 17.04
CA THR A 234 -15.53 -11.92 17.87
C THR A 234 -14.02 -12.09 18.06
N GLY A 235 -13.20 -11.47 17.22
CA GLY A 235 -11.75 -11.70 17.17
C GLY A 235 -11.37 -13.05 16.56
N GLU A 236 -12.35 -13.80 16.04
CA GLU A 236 -12.15 -15.13 15.46
C GLU A 236 -11.34 -15.05 14.16
N ALA A 237 -10.42 -16.00 13.99
CA ALA A 237 -9.45 -16.04 12.89
C ALA A 237 -9.35 -17.44 12.26
N ASP A 238 -10.35 -18.30 12.46
CA ASP A 238 -10.41 -19.62 11.83
C ASP A 238 -10.81 -19.53 10.34
N ARG A 239 -11.58 -18.49 9.97
CA ARG A 239 -12.03 -18.20 8.61
C ARG A 239 -11.93 -16.70 8.32
N PRO A 240 -10.96 -16.25 7.50
CA PRO A 240 -10.85 -14.84 7.17
C PRO A 240 -12.05 -14.39 6.33
N ARG A 241 -12.59 -13.20 6.66
CA ARG A 241 -13.31 -12.39 5.67
C ARG A 241 -12.31 -11.52 4.93
N TYR A 242 -12.68 -11.04 3.75
CA TYR A 242 -11.78 -10.25 2.93
C TYR A 242 -12.31 -8.83 2.78
N ALA A 243 -11.54 -7.86 3.26
CA ALA A 243 -11.75 -6.46 2.94
C ALA A 243 -11.27 -6.22 1.50
N LEU A 244 -12.12 -5.57 0.69
CA LEU A 244 -11.77 -5.22 -0.68
C LEU A 244 -11.13 -3.84 -0.72
N LEU A 245 -9.90 -3.78 -1.22
CA LEU A 245 -9.15 -2.55 -1.50
C LEU A 245 -8.99 -2.41 -3.02
N GLN A 246 -9.40 -1.29 -3.59
CA GLN A 246 -9.27 -1.01 -5.03
C GLN A 246 -8.24 0.10 -5.23
N LEU A 247 -7.16 -0.18 -5.98
CA LEU A 247 -6.13 0.80 -6.31
C LEU A 247 -5.96 0.92 -7.83
N PRO A 248 -6.22 2.10 -8.41
CA PRO A 248 -5.76 2.42 -9.76
C PRO A 248 -4.26 2.75 -9.74
N VAL A 249 -3.52 2.15 -10.68
CA VAL A 249 -2.06 2.29 -10.81
C VAL A 249 -1.76 2.68 -12.26
N LYS A 250 -1.01 3.77 -12.48
CA LYS A 250 -0.69 4.32 -13.80
C LYS A 250 0.77 4.15 -14.15
N TRP A 251 1.08 3.93 -15.42
CA TRP A 251 2.44 3.89 -15.92
C TRP A 251 2.86 5.29 -16.37
N VAL A 252 3.79 5.90 -15.65
CA VAL A 252 4.28 7.26 -15.90
C VAL A 252 5.80 7.26 -15.85
N GLY A 253 6.46 7.83 -16.85
CA GLY A 253 7.92 8.02 -16.80
C GLY A 253 8.74 6.74 -16.55
N GLY A 254 8.26 5.58 -17.01
CA GLY A 254 8.94 4.29 -16.87
C GLY A 254 8.76 3.61 -15.51
N HIS A 255 7.78 4.02 -14.71
CA HIS A 255 7.42 3.36 -13.45
C HIS A 255 5.92 3.43 -13.18
N TRP A 256 5.46 2.65 -12.21
CA TRP A 256 4.08 2.69 -11.73
C TRP A 256 3.90 3.78 -10.67
N GLU A 257 2.75 4.46 -10.71
CA GLU A 257 2.30 5.42 -9.70
C GLU A 257 0.85 5.10 -9.29
N LEU A 258 0.54 5.15 -7.99
CA LEU A 258 -0.83 5.15 -7.51
C LEU A 258 -1.55 6.42 -7.98
N ASN A 259 -2.77 6.27 -8.48
CA ASN A 259 -3.60 7.38 -8.92
C ASN A 259 -4.84 7.52 -8.03
N MET A 260 -4.62 7.87 -6.77
CA MET A 260 -5.70 8.04 -5.80
C MET A 260 -6.16 9.49 -5.78
N ASP A 261 -7.35 9.77 -6.30
CA ASP A 261 -8.02 11.05 -6.11
C ASP A 261 -9.22 10.91 -5.14
N LYS A 262 -9.81 12.05 -4.77
CA LYS A 262 -10.97 12.09 -3.85
C LYS A 262 -12.23 11.38 -4.38
N ASN A 263 -12.30 11.09 -5.68
CA ASN A 263 -13.41 10.40 -6.31
C ASN A 263 -13.11 8.92 -6.54
N THR A 264 -11.89 8.49 -6.26
CA THR A 264 -11.46 7.10 -6.41
C THR A 264 -12.11 6.27 -5.33
N ASN A 265 -12.95 5.31 -5.75
CA ASN A 265 -13.47 4.32 -4.82
C ASN A 265 -12.32 3.39 -4.42
N THR A 266 -11.82 3.56 -3.20
CA THR A 266 -10.73 2.73 -2.64
C THR A 266 -11.25 1.47 -1.95
N GLY A 267 -12.55 1.21 -2.02
CA GLY A 267 -13.20 0.02 -1.45
C GLY A 267 -13.95 0.30 -0.14
N GLY A 268 -14.06 -0.73 0.71
CA GLY A 268 -14.82 -0.67 1.99
C GLY A 268 -15.89 -1.74 2.15
N ASN A 269 -16.14 -2.52 1.10
CA ASN A 269 -16.94 -3.74 1.15
C ASN A 269 -16.11 -4.90 1.72
N MET A 270 -16.79 -5.82 2.40
CA MET A 270 -16.22 -7.09 2.83
C MET A 270 -16.95 -8.23 2.13
N VAL A 271 -16.22 -9.30 1.84
CA VAL A 271 -16.77 -10.54 1.28
C VAL A 271 -16.33 -11.72 2.13
N ASP A 272 -17.17 -12.76 2.19
CA ASP A 272 -16.89 -13.96 2.99
C ASP A 272 -16.00 -14.97 2.26
N SER A 273 -15.71 -14.74 0.98
CA SER A 273 -14.85 -15.61 0.16
C SER A 273 -14.16 -14.84 -0.97
N ILE A 274 -13.05 -15.38 -1.43
CA ILE A 274 -12.40 -14.97 -2.68
C ILE A 274 -13.22 -15.57 -3.83
N ASP A 275 -13.58 -14.74 -4.81
CA ASP A 275 -14.33 -15.22 -5.97
C ASP A 275 -13.43 -16.02 -6.92
N GLY A 276 -14.01 -16.90 -7.74
CA GLY A 276 -13.26 -17.77 -8.66
C GLY A 276 -12.58 -17.04 -9.83
N GLU A 277 -12.71 -15.71 -9.92
CA GLU A 277 -12.04 -14.88 -10.93
C GLU A 277 -10.78 -14.18 -10.38
N ALA A 278 -10.62 -14.15 -9.05
CA ALA A 278 -9.43 -13.63 -8.40
C ALA A 278 -8.30 -14.66 -8.39
N VAL A 279 -7.08 -14.17 -8.52
CA VAL A 279 -5.86 -14.98 -8.48
C VAL A 279 -5.35 -15.02 -7.05
N GLN A 280 -5.32 -16.21 -6.47
CA GLN A 280 -4.71 -16.42 -5.16
C GLN A 280 -3.21 -16.21 -5.23
N TRP A 281 -2.69 -15.48 -4.25
CA TRP A 281 -1.28 -15.22 -4.07
C TRP A 281 -0.81 -15.99 -2.84
N ASP A 282 -0.14 -17.11 -3.12
CA ASP A 282 0.54 -17.91 -2.11
C ASP A 282 2.00 -17.45 -2.01
N TYR A 283 2.47 -17.19 -0.79
CA TYR A 283 3.83 -16.77 -0.47
C TYR A 283 4.27 -17.20 0.93
#